data_AF-A0A259N016-F1
#
_entry.id   AF-A0A259N016-F1
#
_cell.length_a   1.000
_cell.length_b   1.000
_cell.length_c   1.000
_cell.angle_alpha   90.00
_cell.angle_beta   90.00
_cell.angle_gamma   90.00
#
_symmetry.space_group_name_H-M   'P 1'
#
loop_
_entity.id
_entity.type
_entity.pdbx_description
1 polymer ?
#
loop_
_entity_poly.entity_id
_entity_poly.type
_entity_poly.pdbx_seq_one_letter_code
_entity_poly.pdbx_strand_id
1 'polypeptide(L)'
;MALIQVRDLVKKFGDQTVLSNINLDLQEGDVRVLMGASGSGKSTLLRCLNRLVEPTSGSIVFRGKEVLGPGVDVKELRKQIGFVFQQFALYSHLNVLDNVALGLRKLQGMSKLEAKERALHELSHFDMTSHQDKYPAQLSGGQKQRVAIARA
;
A
#
# COMPACT_ATOMS: atom_id res chain seq x y z
N MET A 1 -0.13 19.50 -11.34
CA MET A 1 -0.54 18.32 -12.14
C MET A 1 -1.02 17.25 -11.17
N ALA A 2 -2.00 16.44 -11.55
CA ALA A 2 -2.52 15.39 -10.67
C ALA A 2 -1.43 14.34 -10.36
N LEU A 3 -1.38 13.90 -9.11
CA LEU A 3 -0.49 12.85 -8.63
C LEU A 3 -0.92 11.48 -9.18
N ILE A 4 -2.21 11.19 -9.16
CA ILE A 4 -2.82 10.00 -9.77
C ILE A 4 -3.97 10.44 -10.67
N GLN A 5 -4.02 9.90 -11.88
CA GLN A 5 -5.14 10.05 -12.80
C GLN A 5 -5.62 8.67 -13.22
N VAL A 6 -6.92 8.45 -13.18
CA VAL A 6 -7.55 7.21 -13.61
C VAL A 6 -8.58 7.57 -14.67
N ARG A 7 -8.54 6.87 -15.81
CA ARG A 7 -9.51 7.07 -16.90
C ARG A 7 -10.12 5.76 -17.34
N ASP A 8 -11.44 5.76 -17.45
CA ASP A 8 -12.27 4.65 -17.94
C ASP A 8 -11.90 3.27 -17.36
N LEU A 9 -11.52 3.24 -16.08
CA LEU A 9 -10.98 2.04 -15.47
C LEU A 9 -12.07 1.01 -15.23
N VAL A 10 -11.85 -0.19 -15.76
CA VAL A 10 -12.75 -1.33 -15.63
C VAL A 10 -12.00 -2.49 -14.99
N LYS A 11 -12.67 -3.21 -14.10
CA LYS A 11 -12.19 -4.49 -13.58
C LYS A 11 -13.29 -5.52 -13.59
N LYS A 12 -13.04 -6.61 -14.32
CA LYS A 12 -13.85 -7.82 -14.34
C LYS A 12 -13.12 -9.00 -13.71
N PHE A 13 -13.88 -9.90 -13.11
CA PHE A 13 -13.45 -11.23 -12.68
C PHE A 13 -14.41 -12.26 -13.31
N GLY A 14 -13.94 -12.94 -14.36
CA GLY A 14 -14.85 -13.65 -15.26
C GLY A 14 -15.89 -12.69 -15.85
N ASP A 15 -17.16 -13.05 -15.77
CA ASP A 15 -18.28 -12.25 -16.29
C ASP A 15 -18.70 -11.12 -15.33
N GLN A 16 -18.25 -11.15 -14.08
CA GLN A 16 -18.64 -10.15 -13.09
C GLN A 16 -17.83 -8.87 -13.24
N THR A 17 -18.50 -7.76 -13.52
CA THR A 17 -17.89 -6.42 -13.53
C THR A 17 -17.93 -5.82 -12.13
N VAL A 18 -16.76 -5.59 -11.53
CA VAL A 18 -16.59 -5.05 -10.18
C VAL A 18 -16.31 -3.55 -10.19
N LEU A 19 -15.52 -3.08 -11.16
CA LEU A 19 -15.31 -1.65 -11.42
C LEU A 19 -15.80 -1.36 -12.83
N SER A 20 -16.65 -0.34 -12.98
CA SER A 20 -17.23 0.06 -14.25
C SER A 20 -16.99 1.54 -14.48
N ASN A 21 -16.15 1.86 -15.46
CA ASN A 21 -15.88 3.20 -15.94
C ASN A 21 -15.47 4.20 -14.83
N ILE A 22 -14.49 3.82 -14.01
CA ILE A 22 -14.02 4.68 -12.92
C ILE A 22 -13.11 5.76 -13.49
N ASN A 23 -13.43 7.01 -13.16
CA ASN A 23 -12.67 8.21 -13.52
C ASN A 23 -12.42 9.03 -12.26
N LEU A 24 -11.16 9.32 -11.94
CA LEU A 24 -10.79 10.17 -10.80
C LEU A 24 -9.43 10.81 -11.00
N ASP A 25 -9.23 11.95 -10.34
CA ASP A 25 -7.96 12.65 -10.21
C ASP A 25 -7.66 12.91 -8.73
N LEU A 26 -6.45 12.59 -8.32
CA LEU A 26 -5.92 12.89 -6.98
C LEU A 26 -4.77 13.87 -7.13
N GLN A 27 -4.83 14.99 -6.43
CA GLN A 27 -3.73 15.94 -6.38
C GLN A 27 -2.74 15.56 -5.27
N GLU A 28 -1.52 16.08 -5.35
CA GLU A 28 -0.56 15.93 -4.28
C GLU A 28 -1.05 16.68 -3.02
N GLY A 29 -0.95 16.03 -1.85
CA GLY A 29 -1.50 16.55 -0.59
C GLY A 29 -2.99 16.24 -0.36
N ASP A 30 -3.70 15.69 -1.34
CA ASP A 30 -5.10 15.32 -1.15
C ASP A 30 -5.26 14.20 -0.10
N VAL A 31 -6.20 14.39 0.81
CA VAL A 31 -6.74 13.33 1.65
C VAL A 31 -8.14 13.00 1.16
N ARG A 32 -8.33 11.83 0.54
CA ARG A 32 -9.62 11.38 0.04
C ARG A 32 -10.12 10.15 0.80
N VAL A 33 -11.43 10.08 0.98
CA VAL A 33 -12.11 8.93 1.56
C VAL A 33 -13.00 8.30 0.49
N LEU A 34 -12.80 7.00 0.25
CA LEU A 34 -13.64 6.21 -0.64
C LEU A 34 -14.66 5.41 0.19
N MET A 35 -15.94 5.77 0.07
CA MET A 35 -17.04 5.13 0.81
C MET A 35 -17.99 4.37 -0.12
N GLY A 36 -18.74 3.42 0.44
CA GLY A 36 -19.71 2.60 -0.29
C GLY A 36 -20.00 1.27 0.40
N ALA A 37 -21.10 0.62 0.03
CA ALA A 37 -21.54 -0.66 0.60
C ALA A 37 -20.48 -1.78 0.48
N SER A 38 -20.56 -2.81 1.33
CA SER A 38 -19.70 -4.00 1.18
C SER A 38 -19.85 -4.58 -0.24
N GLY A 39 -18.75 -5.00 -0.86
CA GLY A 39 -18.75 -5.51 -2.23
C GLY A 39 -18.76 -4.46 -3.35
N SER A 40 -18.86 -3.15 -3.04
CA SER A 40 -18.91 -2.08 -4.05
C SER A 40 -17.58 -1.81 -4.83
N GLY A 41 -16.58 -2.70 -4.72
CA GLY A 41 -15.32 -2.57 -5.46
C GLY A 41 -14.24 -1.68 -4.84
N LYS A 42 -14.45 -1.06 -3.67
CA LYS A 42 -13.48 -0.13 -3.03
C LYS A 42 -12.06 -0.69 -2.90
N SER A 43 -11.93 -1.87 -2.28
CA SER A 43 -10.63 -2.52 -2.10
C SER A 43 -10.04 -2.97 -3.44
N THR A 44 -10.89 -3.31 -4.41
CA THR A 44 -10.45 -3.63 -5.78
C THR A 44 -9.86 -2.41 -6.46
N LEU A 45 -10.49 -1.24 -6.34
CA LEU A 45 -9.97 0.03 -6.88
C LEU A 45 -8.61 0.36 -6.25
N LEU A 46 -8.51 0.36 -4.92
CA LEU A 46 -7.23 0.63 -4.24
C LEU A 46 -6.12 -0.34 -4.66
N ARG A 47 -6.45 -1.63 -4.85
CA ARG A 47 -5.50 -2.63 -5.35
C ARG A 47 -5.13 -2.41 -6.83
N CYS A 48 -6.04 -1.89 -7.65
CA CYS A 48 -5.72 -1.52 -9.03
C CYS A 48 -4.74 -0.35 -9.09
N LEU A 49 -4.89 0.66 -8.23
CA LEU A 49 -3.99 1.83 -8.20
C LEU A 49 -2.53 1.43 -7.92
N ASN A 50 -2.30 0.44 -7.06
CA ASN A 50 -0.95 -0.09 -6.76
C ASN A 50 -0.63 -1.39 -7.55
N ARG A 51 -1.44 -1.71 -8.57
CA ARG A 51 -1.33 -2.91 -9.42
C ARG A 51 -1.18 -4.23 -8.65
N LEU A 52 -1.77 -4.34 -7.46
CA LEU A 52 -1.95 -5.62 -6.76
C LEU A 52 -3.03 -6.47 -7.42
N VAL A 53 -3.94 -5.82 -8.14
CA VAL A 53 -4.94 -6.41 -9.03
C VAL A 53 -4.78 -5.72 -10.37
N GLU A 54 -4.59 -6.46 -11.47
CA GLU A 54 -4.52 -5.85 -12.79
C GLU A 54 -5.93 -5.43 -13.26
N PRO A 55 -6.13 -4.15 -13.66
CA PRO A 55 -7.35 -3.72 -14.34
C PRO A 55 -7.62 -4.54 -15.60
N THR A 56 -8.88 -4.61 -16.01
CA THR A 56 -9.27 -5.24 -17.28
C THR A 56 -9.06 -4.28 -18.45
N SER A 57 -9.36 -3.00 -18.25
CA SER A 57 -9.13 -1.92 -19.23
C SER A 57 -9.09 -0.56 -18.55
N GLY A 58 -8.80 0.49 -19.34
CA GLY A 58 -8.61 1.86 -18.88
C GLY A 58 -7.13 2.20 -18.69
N SER A 59 -6.85 3.36 -18.10
CA SER A 59 -5.49 3.84 -17.85
C SER A 59 -5.32 4.37 -16.43
N ILE A 60 -4.08 4.29 -15.93
CA ILE A 60 -3.70 4.88 -14.65
C ILE A 60 -2.36 5.59 -14.83
N VAL A 61 -2.35 6.90 -14.63
CA VAL A 61 -1.13 7.71 -14.65
C VAL A 61 -0.75 8.07 -13.22
N PHE A 62 0.49 7.78 -12.83
CA PHE A 62 1.07 8.15 -11.54
C PHE A 62 2.28 9.06 -11.76
N ARG A 63 2.27 10.27 -11.19
CA ARG A 63 3.33 11.28 -11.36
C ARG A 63 3.67 11.53 -12.83
N GLY A 64 2.64 11.63 -13.68
CA GLY A 64 2.78 11.86 -15.12
C GLY A 64 3.28 10.65 -15.94
N LYS A 65 3.44 9.47 -15.33
CA LYS A 65 3.85 8.24 -16.02
C LYS A 65 2.69 7.26 -16.08
N GLU A 66 2.40 6.74 -17.27
CA GLU A 66 1.47 5.61 -17.43
C GLU A 66 2.01 4.40 -16.67
N VAL A 67 1.15 3.76 -15.87
CA VAL A 67 1.54 2.62 -15.04
C VAL A 67 0.95 1.30 -15.55
N LEU A 68 0.06 1.33 -16.54
CA LEU A 68 -0.45 0.15 -17.23
C LEU A 68 0.24 0.01 -18.59
N GLY A 69 0.84 -1.15 -18.87
CA GLY A 69 1.41 -1.41 -20.19
C GLY A 69 2.65 -2.30 -20.18
N PRO A 70 3.09 -2.73 -21.38
CA PRO A 70 4.30 -3.50 -21.54
C PRO A 70 5.53 -2.69 -21.09
N GLY A 71 6.43 -3.33 -20.34
CA GLY A 71 7.67 -2.71 -19.87
C GLY A 71 7.55 -1.91 -18.57
N VAL A 72 6.36 -1.75 -17.99
CA VAL A 72 6.23 -1.10 -16.68
C VAL A 72 6.75 -2.03 -15.57
N ASP A 73 7.78 -1.58 -14.85
CA ASP A 73 8.26 -2.27 -13.65
C ASP A 73 7.33 -2.04 -12.46
N VAL A 74 6.51 -3.04 -12.18
CA VAL A 74 5.55 -3.03 -11.07
C VAL A 74 6.25 -2.96 -9.70
N LYS A 75 7.47 -3.46 -9.57
CA LYS A 75 8.22 -3.39 -8.30
C LYS A 75 8.63 -1.95 -8.02
N GLU A 76 9.13 -1.24 -9.02
CA GLU A 76 9.50 0.18 -8.89
C GLU A 76 8.29 1.09 -8.66
N LEU A 77 7.13 0.76 -9.25
CA LEU A 77 5.87 1.43 -8.92
C LEU A 77 5.52 1.26 -7.44
N ARG A 78 5.51 0.01 -6.95
CA ARG A 78 5.12 -0.29 -5.55
C ARG A 78 6.08 0.26 -4.51
N LYS A 79 7.35 0.49 -4.85
CA LYS A 79 8.31 1.18 -3.96
C LYS A 79 7.92 2.65 -3.69
N GLN A 80 7.11 3.26 -4.56
CA GLN A 80 6.69 4.65 -4.45
C GLN A 80 5.30 4.82 -3.82
N ILE A 81 4.60 3.71 -3.53
CA ILE A 81 3.23 3.70 -3.01
C ILE A 81 3.17 2.84 -1.75
N GLY A 82 3.02 3.49 -0.59
CA GLY A 82 2.69 2.81 0.66
C GLY A 82 1.29 2.18 0.59
N PHE A 83 1.14 0.94 1.05
CA PHE A 83 -0.14 0.22 1.03
C PHE A 83 -0.39 -0.53 2.33
N VAL A 84 -1.45 -0.11 3.05
CA VAL A 84 -1.89 -0.76 4.29
C VAL A 84 -3.05 -1.71 3.99
N PHE A 85 -2.84 -3.00 4.24
CA PHE A 85 -3.86 -4.03 4.02
C PHE A 85 -4.92 -4.03 5.13
N GLN A 86 -6.15 -4.43 4.79
CA GLN A 86 -7.25 -4.56 5.74
C GLN A 86 -6.94 -5.55 6.89
N GLN A 87 -6.21 -6.63 6.61
CA GLN A 87 -5.74 -7.59 7.62
C GLN A 87 -4.30 -7.30 8.09
N PHE A 88 -3.79 -6.09 7.82
CA PHE A 88 -2.46 -5.56 8.17
C PHE A 88 -1.26 -6.28 7.51
N ALA A 89 -1.39 -7.56 7.17
CA ALA A 89 -0.40 -8.36 6.47
C ALA A 89 1.00 -8.31 7.12
N LEU A 90 1.07 -8.32 8.45
CA LEU A 90 2.34 -8.41 9.19
C LEU A 90 2.94 -9.81 9.04
N TYR A 91 4.27 -9.87 8.91
CA TYR A 91 5.01 -11.13 8.90
C TYR A 91 5.01 -11.72 10.31
N SER A 92 4.30 -12.83 10.50
CA SER A 92 4.08 -13.47 11.79
C SER A 92 5.36 -13.95 12.48
N HIS A 93 6.38 -14.29 11.70
CA HIS A 93 7.68 -14.80 12.16
C HIS A 93 8.72 -13.69 12.40
N LEU A 94 8.37 -12.42 12.20
CA LEU A 94 9.22 -11.27 12.49
C LEU A 94 8.64 -10.49 13.66
N ASN A 95 9.50 -9.88 14.48
CA ASN A 95 9.05 -8.91 15.48
C ASN A 95 8.59 -7.59 14.82
N VAL A 96 8.08 -6.65 15.60
CA VAL A 96 7.60 -5.35 15.12
C VAL A 96 8.70 -4.57 14.39
N LEU A 97 9.91 -4.50 14.96
CA LEU A 97 11.02 -3.77 14.36
C LEU A 97 11.40 -4.32 12.99
N ASP A 98 11.56 -5.64 12.90
CA ASP A 98 11.97 -6.31 11.67
C ASP A 98 10.83 -6.28 10.62
N ASN A 99 9.55 -6.24 11.04
CA ASN A 99 8.42 -6.01 10.14
C ASN A 99 8.52 -4.67 9.42
N VAL A 100 8.88 -3.60 10.14
CA VAL A 100 9.03 -2.25 9.57
C VAL A 100 10.33 -2.13 8.76
N ALA A 101 11.44 -2.68 9.28
CA ALA A 101 12.76 -2.58 8.65
C ALA A 101 12.94 -3.42 7.37
N LEU A 102 12.11 -4.45 7.15
CA LEU A 102 12.33 -5.42 6.06
C LEU A 102 12.35 -4.75 4.67
N GLY A 103 11.40 -3.85 4.40
CA GLY A 103 11.28 -3.15 3.12
C GLY A 103 12.49 -2.24 2.86
N LEU A 104 12.90 -1.48 3.87
CA LEU A 104 14.08 -0.60 3.83
C LEU A 104 15.35 -1.39 3.45
N ARG A 105 15.55 -2.56 4.08
CA ARG A 105 16.71 -3.41 3.77
C ARG A 105 16.63 -4.05 2.39
N LYS A 106 15.50 -4.69 2.08
CA LYS A 106 15.38 -5.57 0.90
C LYS A 106 15.05 -4.85 -0.40
N LEU A 107 14.36 -3.72 -0.32
CA LEU A 107 13.89 -2.98 -1.49
C LEU A 107 14.65 -1.68 -1.71
N GLN A 108 15.12 -1.03 -0.63
CA GLN A 108 15.91 0.21 -0.70
C GLN A 108 17.41 -0.01 -0.46
N GLY A 109 17.83 -1.22 -0.11
CA GLY A 109 19.26 -1.58 0.00
C GLY A 109 19.97 -1.01 1.23
N MET A 110 19.23 -0.48 2.22
CA MET A 110 19.82 0.03 3.45
C MET A 110 20.56 -1.07 4.24
N SER A 111 21.61 -0.68 4.96
CA SER A 111 22.27 -1.60 5.89
C SER A 111 21.31 -2.02 7.01
N LYS A 112 21.65 -3.12 7.69
CA LYS A 112 20.83 -3.61 8.81
C LYS A 112 20.69 -2.57 9.93
N LEU A 113 21.74 -1.78 10.19
CA LEU A 113 21.75 -0.78 11.24
C LEU A 113 20.85 0.41 10.85
N GLU A 114 21.10 1.01 9.69
CA GLU A 114 20.31 2.15 9.18
C GLU A 114 18.82 1.81 9.06
N ALA A 115 18.50 0.62 8.54
CA ALA A 115 17.11 0.18 8.40
C ALA A 115 16.41 0.05 9.77
N LYS A 116 17.13 -0.40 10.81
CA LYS A 116 16.58 -0.51 12.17
C LYS A 116 16.40 0.85 12.83
N GLU A 117 17.36 1.75 12.68
CA GLU A 117 17.26 3.12 13.19
C GLU A 117 16.09 3.86 12.54
N ARG A 118 15.96 3.77 11.21
CA ARG A 118 14.83 4.35 10.49
C ARG A 118 13.50 3.72 10.90
N ALA A 119 13.44 2.39 11.02
CA ALA A 119 12.23 1.70 11.47
C ALA A 119 11.82 2.09 12.90
N LEU A 120 12.79 2.25 13.81
CA LEU A 120 12.56 2.75 15.16
C LEU A 120 12.00 4.17 15.16
N HIS A 121 12.55 5.04 14.31
CA HIS A 121 12.04 6.39 14.11
C HIS A 121 10.57 6.36 13.66
N GLU A 122 10.22 5.57 12.64
CA GLU A 122 8.82 5.45 12.18
C GLU A 122 7.89 4.89 13.26
N LEU A 123 8.33 3.88 14.03
CA LEU A 123 7.54 3.34 15.14
C LEU A 123 7.27 4.37 16.24
N SER A 124 8.14 5.36 16.42
CA SER A 124 7.97 6.40 17.43
C SER A 124 6.78 7.33 17.13
N HIS A 125 6.48 7.59 15.85
CA HIS A 125 5.32 8.38 15.43
C HIS A 125 3.97 7.72 15.78
N PHE A 126 3.97 6.43 16.12
CA PHE A 126 2.77 5.64 16.41
C PHE A 126 2.78 4.99 17.81
N ASP A 127 3.67 5.43 18.70
CA ASP A 127 3.83 4.90 20.07
C ASP A 127 4.08 3.39 20.12
N MET A 128 4.81 2.86 19.13
CA MET A 128 5.09 1.42 19.02
C MET A 128 6.54 1.05 19.38
N THR A 129 7.39 2.00 19.74
CA THR A 129 8.81 1.77 20.10
C THR A 129 8.96 0.75 21.23
N SER A 130 8.16 0.84 22.28
CA SER A 130 8.18 -0.10 23.42
C SER A 130 7.71 -1.52 23.08
N HIS A 131 7.21 -1.74 21.86
CA HIS A 131 6.71 -3.02 21.37
C HIS A 131 7.63 -3.61 20.29
N GLN A 132 8.79 -3.00 20.02
CA GLN A 132 9.69 -3.35 18.92
C GLN A 132 10.06 -4.86 18.88
N ASP A 133 10.18 -5.50 20.04
CA ASP A 133 10.56 -6.91 20.18
C ASP A 133 9.38 -7.87 20.19
N LYS A 134 8.14 -7.35 20.27
CA LYS A 134 6.94 -8.19 20.25
C LYS A 134 6.69 -8.75 18.85
N TYR A 135 6.14 -9.95 18.80
CA TYR A 135 5.62 -10.56 17.58
C TYR A 135 4.15 -10.17 17.34
N PRO A 136 3.64 -10.23 16.10
CA PRO A 136 2.27 -9.88 15.78
C PRO A 136 1.21 -10.58 16.65
N ALA A 137 1.45 -11.83 17.08
CA ALA A 137 0.52 -12.57 17.95
C ALA A 137 0.33 -11.91 19.33
N GLN A 138 1.29 -11.11 19.79
CA GLN A 138 1.30 -10.42 21.09
C GLN A 138 0.71 -9.00 21.01
N LEU A 139 0.16 -8.60 19.86
CA LEU A 139 -0.39 -7.28 19.62
C LEU A 139 -1.92 -7.31 19.51
N SER A 140 -2.56 -6.27 20.04
CA SER A 140 -3.97 -6.00 19.78
C SER A 140 -4.21 -5.64 18.31
N GLY A 141 -5.47 -5.67 17.85
CA GLY A 141 -5.82 -5.29 16.47
C GLY A 141 -5.38 -3.86 16.12
N GLY A 142 -5.62 -2.90 17.03
CA GLY A 142 -5.20 -1.50 16.83
C GLY A 142 -3.67 -1.34 16.83
N GLN A 143 -2.95 -2.11 17.64
CA GLN A 143 -1.48 -2.12 17.61
C GLN A 143 -0.96 -2.67 16.27
N LYS A 144 -1.54 -3.75 15.75
CA LYS A 144 -1.19 -4.29 14.43
C LYS A 144 -1.43 -3.27 13.32
N GLN A 145 -2.51 -2.51 13.39
CA GLN A 145 -2.81 -1.44 12.45
C GLN A 145 -1.72 -0.36 12.47
N ARG A 146 -1.34 0.13 13.65
CA ARG A 146 -0.28 1.14 13.80
C ARG A 146 1.07 0.67 13.27
N VAL A 147 1.45 -0.58 13.54
CA VAL A 147 2.67 -1.18 12.97
C VAL A 147 2.60 -1.29 11.45
N ALA A 148 1.43 -1.65 10.90
CA ALA A 148 1.26 -1.74 9.45
C ALA A 148 1.30 -0.38 8.76
N ILE A 149 0.84 0.69 9.42
CA ILE A 149 0.98 2.07 8.94
C ILE A 149 2.45 2.50 9.00
N ALA A 150 3.15 2.26 10.12
CA ALA A 150 4.57 2.59 10.27
C ALA A 150 5.47 1.88 9.23
N ARG A 151 5.05 0.70 8.75
CA ARG A 151 5.75 -0.05 7.70
C ARG A 151 5.50 0.47 6.28
N ALA A 152 4.32 1.04 6.03
CA ALA A 152 3.86 1.39 4.69
C ALA A 152 4.47 2.71 4.22
#